data_AF-A0A6F8Y7K7-F1
#
_entry.id   AF-A0A6F8Y7K7-F1
#
_cell.length_a   1.000
_cell.length_b   1.000
_cell.length_c   1.000
_cell.angle_alpha   90.00
_cell.angle_beta   90.00
_cell.angle_gamma   90.00
#
_symmetry.space_group_name_H-M   'P 1'
#
loop_
_entity.id
_entity.type
_entity.pdbx_description
1 polymer ?
#
loop_
_entity_poly.entity_id
_entity_poly.type
_entity_poly.pdbx_seq_one_letter_code
_entity_poly.pdbx_strand_id
1 'polypeptide(L)'
;MWALDAGATPADVRAAYELCREGEHAAGAVDRRIGRFYAELTARWPDRLPVADSPWAAAPLHVATDHVLMCLSESCADAVLEAIEYFAGENDLMLLDLQDGTVYPPPTRVR
;
A
#
# COMPACT_ATOMS: atom_id res chain seq x y z
N MET A 1 0.46 1.77 -1.51
CA MET A 1 1.11 0.61 -2.16
C MET A 1 0.52 0.41 -3.53
N TRP A 2 1.35 0.29 -4.56
CA TRP A 2 0.93 0.21 -5.97
C TRP A 2 1.50 -1.02 -6.67
N ALA A 3 0.66 -1.71 -7.42
CA ALA A 3 1.00 -2.81 -8.32
C ALA A 3 1.09 -2.28 -9.75
N LEU A 4 2.29 -1.89 -10.17
CA LEU A 4 2.57 -1.49 -11.55
C LEU A 4 3.35 -2.57 -12.30
N ASP A 5 3.47 -2.39 -13.61
CA ASP A 5 4.24 -3.28 -14.47
C ASP A 5 5.75 -3.24 -14.15
N ALA A 6 6.45 -4.32 -14.52
CA ALA A 6 7.90 -4.39 -14.36
C ALA A 6 8.58 -3.24 -15.13
N GLY A 7 9.46 -2.51 -14.44
CA GLY A 7 10.14 -1.33 -15.00
C GLY A 7 9.42 -0.01 -14.75
N ALA A 8 8.28 -0.02 -14.02
CA ALA A 8 7.63 1.20 -13.58
C ALA A 8 8.59 2.10 -12.78
N THR A 9 8.48 3.40 -13.03
CA THR A 9 9.31 4.44 -12.44
C THR A 9 8.57 5.14 -11.28
N PRO A 10 9.28 5.88 -10.42
CA PRO A 10 8.64 6.79 -9.47
C PRO A 10 7.64 7.77 -10.07
N ALA A 11 7.84 8.19 -11.33
CA ALA A 11 6.92 9.10 -12.01
C ALA A 11 5.59 8.40 -12.34
N ASP A 12 5.64 7.13 -12.74
CA ASP A 12 4.44 6.33 -13.05
C ASP A 12 3.57 6.12 -11.81
N VAL A 13 4.19 5.87 -10.65
CA VAL A 13 3.47 5.73 -9.37
C VAL A 13 2.77 7.03 -8.98
N ARG A 14 3.44 8.18 -9.16
CA ARG A 14 2.81 9.49 -8.88
C ARG A 14 1.68 9.79 -9.85
N ALA A 15 1.85 9.49 -11.14
CA ALA A 15 0.79 9.64 -12.13
C ALA A 15 -0.43 8.78 -11.80
N ALA A 16 -0.22 7.52 -11.40
CA ALA A 16 -1.29 6.63 -10.96
C ALA A 16 -2.01 7.16 -9.71
N TYR A 17 -1.27 7.76 -8.77
CA TYR A 17 -1.88 8.41 -7.61
C TYR A 17 -2.74 9.62 -7.99
N GLU A 18 -2.31 10.47 -8.94
CA GLU A 18 -3.16 11.58 -9.40
C GLU A 18 -4.46 11.08 -10.05
N LEU A 19 -4.39 10.03 -10.88
CA LEU A 19 -5.59 9.38 -11.42
C LEU A 19 -6.53 8.87 -10.31
N CYS A 20 -5.96 8.24 -9.28
CA CYS A 20 -6.73 7.80 -8.11
C CYS A 20 -7.44 8.96 -7.41
N ARG A 21 -6.81 10.14 -7.31
CA ARG A 21 -7.44 11.34 -6.70
C ARG A 21 -8.62 11.86 -7.52
N GLU A 22 -8.60 11.60 -8.83
CA GLU A 22 -9.70 11.90 -9.75
C GLU A 22 -10.79 10.80 -9.76
N GLY A 23 -10.58 9.72 -9.00
CA GLY A 23 -11.48 8.57 -8.94
C GLY A 23 -11.30 7.58 -10.10
N GLU A 24 -10.20 7.69 -10.84
CA GLU A 24 -9.84 6.79 -11.91
C GLU A 24 -8.94 5.66 -11.40
N HIS A 25 -9.31 4.43 -11.73
CA HIS A 25 -8.61 3.21 -11.31
C HIS A 25 -8.46 2.26 -12.50
N ALA A 26 -7.44 1.40 -12.48
CA ALA A 26 -7.33 0.35 -13.47
C ALA A 26 -8.60 -0.51 -13.52
N ALA A 27 -9.11 -0.78 -14.71
CA ALA A 27 -10.30 -1.61 -14.87
C ALA A 27 -9.97 -3.10 -14.62
N GLY A 28 -10.94 -3.85 -14.07
CA GLY A 28 -10.87 -5.31 -13.99
C GLY A 28 -10.86 -5.85 -12.56
N ALA A 29 -10.31 -7.05 -12.40
CA ALA A 29 -10.17 -7.69 -11.10
C ALA A 29 -8.98 -7.12 -10.33
N VAL A 30 -9.01 -7.24 -9.01
CA VAL A 30 -7.89 -6.84 -8.14
C VAL A 30 -6.63 -7.62 -8.51
N ASP A 31 -5.51 -6.91 -8.68
CA ASP A 31 -4.19 -7.48 -8.90
C ASP A 31 -3.86 -8.45 -7.76
N ARG A 32 -3.34 -9.62 -8.10
CA ARG A 32 -3.04 -10.68 -7.13
C ARG A 32 -2.07 -10.22 -6.05
N ARG A 33 -1.12 -9.34 -6.38
CA ARG A 33 -0.15 -8.74 -5.45
C ARG A 33 -0.86 -7.86 -4.42
N ILE A 34 -1.82 -7.05 -4.87
CA ILE A 34 -2.66 -6.22 -4.01
C ILE A 34 -3.53 -7.07 -3.09
N GLY A 35 -4.22 -8.07 -3.65
CA GLY A 35 -5.05 -8.97 -2.88
C GLY A 35 -4.27 -9.72 -1.80
N ARG A 36 -3.06 -10.21 -2.11
CA ARG A 36 -2.20 -10.89 -1.15
C ARG A 36 -1.65 -9.95 -0.08
N PHE A 37 -1.16 -8.78 -0.48
CA PHE A 37 -0.70 -7.75 0.45
C PHE A 37 -1.80 -7.34 1.43
N TYR A 38 -3.01 -7.07 0.92
CA TYR A 38 -4.15 -6.70 1.75
C TYR A 38 -4.54 -7.82 2.73
N ALA A 39 -4.51 -9.09 2.30
CA ALA A 39 -4.79 -10.23 3.19
C ALA A 39 -3.73 -10.39 4.29
N GLU A 40 -2.44 -10.29 3.95
CA GLU A 40 -1.32 -10.36 4.92
C GLU A 40 -1.40 -9.21 5.93
N LEU A 41 -1.69 -8.00 5.46
CA LEU A 41 -1.84 -6.80 6.28
C LEU A 41 -3.00 -6.94 7.27
N THR A 42 -4.18 -7.31 6.77
CA THR A 42 -5.42 -7.33 7.56
C THR A 42 -5.56 -8.55 8.46
N ALA A 43 -4.81 -9.62 8.18
CA ALA A 43 -4.65 -10.72 9.13
C ALA A 43 -3.94 -10.29 10.41
N ARG A 44 -3.04 -9.31 10.33
CA ARG A 44 -2.29 -8.77 11.49
C ARG A 44 -3.00 -7.57 12.12
N TRP A 45 -3.53 -6.67 11.29
CA TRP A 45 -4.22 -5.46 11.71
C TRP A 45 -5.57 -5.34 11.00
N PRO A 46 -6.65 -5.80 11.64
CA PRO A 46 -7.97 -5.84 11.01
C PRO A 46 -8.38 -4.49 10.41
N ASP A 47 -8.91 -4.51 9.18
CA ASP A 47 -9.39 -3.33 8.49
C ASP A 47 -10.78 -2.89 8.99
N ARG A 48 -10.82 -2.43 10.24
CA ARG A 48 -12.01 -1.88 10.89
C ARG A 48 -11.62 -1.07 12.11
N LEU A 49 -12.49 -0.14 12.50
CA LEU A 49 -12.40 0.58 13.75
C LEU A 49 -13.75 0.52 14.51
N PRO A 50 -13.73 0.61 15.85
CA PRO A 50 -12.55 0.63 16.71
C PRO A 50 -11.96 -0.78 16.92
N VAL A 51 -10.63 -0.87 16.92
CA VAL A 51 -9.87 -2.06 17.36
C VAL A 51 -8.77 -1.54 18.28
N ALA A 52 -8.60 -2.19 19.44
CA ALA A 52 -7.52 -1.84 20.37
C ALA A 52 -6.16 -2.00 19.67
N ASP A 53 -5.26 -1.04 19.88
CA ASP A 53 -3.94 -1.01 19.27
C ASP A 53 -3.93 -1.06 17.73
N SER A 54 -5.03 -0.62 17.10
CA SER A 54 -5.08 -0.48 15.64
C SER A 54 -4.07 0.56 15.18
N PRO A 55 -3.26 0.26 14.14
CA PRO A 55 -2.38 1.25 13.54
C PRO A 55 -3.13 2.24 12.65
N TRP A 56 -4.41 2.00 12.35
CA TRP A 56 -5.18 2.79 11.39
C TRP A 56 -5.72 4.09 12.03
N ALA A 57 -5.40 5.23 11.42
CA ALA A 57 -6.08 6.50 11.67
C ALA A 57 -7.46 6.54 10.99
N ALA A 58 -7.61 5.83 9.87
CA ALA A 58 -8.85 5.72 9.13
C ALA A 58 -9.07 4.28 8.65
N ALA A 59 -10.29 3.79 8.81
CA ALA A 59 -10.76 2.51 8.27
C ALA A 59 -12.21 2.68 7.75
N PRO A 60 -12.62 1.98 6.68
CA PRO A 60 -11.85 0.97 5.96
C PRO A 60 -10.66 1.56 5.16
N LEU A 61 -9.65 0.73 4.90
CA LEU A 61 -8.55 1.06 4.00
C LEU A 61 -9.13 1.23 2.59
N HIS A 62 -8.51 2.11 1.79
CA HIS A 62 -8.91 2.26 0.39
C HIS A 62 -8.20 1.21 -0.45
N VAL A 63 -8.96 0.23 -0.93
CA VAL A 63 -8.48 -0.86 -1.76
C VAL A 63 -9.09 -0.71 -3.15
N ALA A 64 -8.24 -0.56 -4.15
CA ALA A 64 -8.61 -0.55 -5.55
C ALA A 64 -8.05 -1.79 -6.25
N THR A 65 -8.20 -1.83 -7.58
CA THR A 65 -7.72 -2.93 -8.41
C THR A 65 -6.19 -3.05 -8.40
N ASP A 66 -5.49 -1.92 -8.37
CA ASP A 66 -4.04 -1.82 -8.55
C ASP A 66 -3.31 -1.25 -7.32
N HIS A 67 -4.03 -0.89 -6.25
CA HIS A 67 -3.41 -0.30 -5.07
C HIS A 67 -4.17 -0.49 -3.76
N VAL A 68 -3.43 -0.29 -2.67
CA VAL A 68 -3.97 -0.04 -1.33
C VAL A 68 -3.43 1.29 -0.82
N LEU A 69 -4.32 2.20 -0.45
CA LEU A 69 -4.02 3.41 0.30
C LEU A 69 -4.41 3.21 1.77
N MET A 70 -3.49 3.59 2.65
CA MET A 70 -3.61 3.41 4.10
C MET A 70 -3.26 4.72 4.81
N CYS A 71 -3.92 4.96 5.94
CA CYS A 71 -3.65 6.11 6.79
C CYS A 71 -3.26 5.60 8.19
N LEU A 72 -2.00 5.78 8.56
CA LEU A 72 -1.47 5.38 9.86
C LEU A 72 -1.79 6.44 10.92
N SER A 73 -2.06 5.99 12.14
CA SER A 73 -2.10 6.86 13.32
C SER A 73 -0.73 7.51 13.52
N GLU A 74 -0.71 8.78 13.94
CA GLU A 74 0.54 9.47 14.31
C GLU A 74 1.27 8.78 15.48
N SER A 75 0.54 8.03 16.31
CA SER A 75 1.08 7.23 17.41
C SER A 75 1.47 5.80 17.01
N CYS A 76 1.39 5.46 15.71
CA CYS A 76 1.73 4.14 15.22
C CYS A 76 3.21 3.82 15.49
N ALA A 77 3.49 2.62 15.97
CA ALA A 77 4.86 2.20 16.23
C ALA A 77 5.62 1.95 14.92
N ASP A 78 6.89 2.34 14.85
CA ASP A 78 7.76 2.15 13.67
C ASP A 78 7.77 0.71 13.15
N ALA A 79 7.68 -0.29 14.04
CA ALA A 79 7.62 -1.70 13.68
C ALA A 79 6.41 -2.07 12.79
N VAL A 80 5.34 -1.27 12.80
CA VAL A 80 4.20 -1.42 11.87
C VAL A 80 4.61 -1.00 10.46
N LEU A 81 5.32 0.12 10.32
CA LEU A 81 5.83 0.60 9.05
C LEU A 81 6.83 -0.40 8.45
N GLU A 82 7.78 -0.90 9.26
CA GLU A 82 8.75 -1.91 8.84
C GLU A 82 8.06 -3.19 8.31
N ALA A 83 6.99 -3.63 8.97
CA ALA A 83 6.23 -4.80 8.52
C ALA A 83 5.43 -4.52 7.23
N ILE A 84 4.87 -3.32 7.09
CA ILE A 84 4.18 -2.89 5.87
C ILE A 84 5.14 -2.87 4.68
N GLU A 85 6.34 -2.33 4.87
CA GLU A 85 7.41 -2.34 3.85
C GLU A 85 7.86 -3.76 3.53
N TYR A 86 8.00 -4.62 4.52
CA TYR A 86 8.30 -6.04 4.33
C TYR A 86 7.24 -6.75 3.48
N PHE A 87 5.94 -6.59 3.82
CA PHE A 87 4.86 -7.17 3.01
C PHE A 87 4.81 -6.60 1.60
N ALA A 88 5.10 -5.31 1.41
CA ALA A 88 5.19 -4.70 0.10
C ALA A 88 6.32 -5.34 -0.74
N GLY A 89 7.49 -5.59 -0.14
CA GLY A 89 8.59 -6.29 -0.79
C GLY A 89 8.28 -7.77 -1.12
N GLU A 90 7.56 -8.47 -0.24
CA GLU A 90 7.11 -9.84 -0.48
C GLU A 90 6.10 -9.95 -1.63
N ASN A 91 5.39 -8.85 -1.94
CA ASN A 91 4.39 -8.77 -2.99
C ASN A 91 4.83 -7.96 -4.22
N ASP A 92 6.09 -7.51 -4.30
CA ASP A 92 6.62 -6.74 -5.43
C ASP A 92 5.80 -5.46 -5.73
N LEU A 93 5.55 -4.68 -4.66
CA LEU A 93 4.76 -3.45 -4.70
C LEU A 93 5.64 -2.22 -4.51
N MET A 94 5.31 -1.14 -5.23
CA MET A 94 5.90 0.18 -5.03
C MET A 94 5.21 0.88 -3.86
N LEU A 95 5.98 1.49 -2.97
CA LEU A 95 5.46 2.35 -1.90
C LEU A 95 5.58 3.81 -2.33
N LEU A 96 4.46 4.53 -2.35
CA LEU A 96 4.45 6.00 -2.36
C LEU A 96 4.15 6.48 -0.95
N ASP A 97 5.09 7.18 -0.35
CA ASP A 97 4.87 7.94 0.88
C ASP A 97 4.20 9.27 0.50
N LEU A 98 2.96 9.46 0.97
CA LEU A 98 2.19 10.66 0.67
C LEU A 98 2.58 11.86 1.55
N GLN A 99 3.38 11.66 2.59
CA GLN A 99 3.81 12.74 3.49
C GLN A 99 4.90 13.59 2.83
N ASP A 100 5.83 12.95 2.12
CA ASP A 100 6.96 13.62 1.46
C ASP A 100 6.99 13.44 -0.07
N GLY A 101 6.14 12.57 -0.63
CA GLY A 101 6.06 12.27 -2.06
C GLY A 101 7.17 11.33 -2.56
N THR A 102 7.93 10.71 -1.66
CA THR A 102 8.98 9.75 -1.98
C THR A 102 8.37 8.44 -2.46
N VAL A 103 8.97 7.85 -3.50
CA VAL A 103 8.59 6.53 -4.00
C VAL A 103 9.73 5.56 -3.74
N TYR A 104 9.42 4.47 -3.06
CA TYR A 104 10.34 3.38 -2.78
C TYR A 104 10.00 2.18 -3.68
N PRO A 105 10.96 1.69 -4.47
CA PRO A 105 10.75 0.46 -5.22
C PRO A 105 10.68 -0.75 -4.27
N PRO A 106 10.06 -1.87 -4.68
CA PRO A 106 10.14 -3.08 -3.90
C PRO A 106 11.62 -3.45 -3.68
N PRO A 107 12.03 -3.79 -2.44
CA PRO A 107 13.41 -4.12 -2.16
C PRO A 107 13.90 -5.25 -3.07
N THR A 108 15.05 -5.04 -3.70
CA THR A 108 15.70 -6.05 -4.54
C THR A 108 15.99 -7.27 -3.68
N ARG A 109 15.29 -8.38 -3.91
CA ARG A 109 15.59 -9.63 -3.22
C ARG A 109 16.99 -10.07 -3.62
N VAL A 110 17.94 -9.98 -2.69
CA VAL A 110 19.25 -10.62 -2.86
C VAL A 110 18.98 -12.12 -2.82
N ARG A 111 19.07 -12.76 -3.98
CA ARG A 111 18.96 -14.22 -4.12
C ARG A 111 20.29 -14.89 -3.84
#